data_AF-A0A3D5UT59-F1
#
_entry.id   AF-A0A3D5UT59-F1
#
_cell.length_a   1.000
_cell.length_b   1.000
_cell.length_c   1.000
_cell.angle_alpha   90.00
_cell.angle_beta   90.00
_cell.angle_gamma   90.00
#
_symmetry.space_group_name_H-M   'P 1'
#
loop_
_entity.id
_entity.type
_entity.pdbx_description
1 polymer ?
#
loop_
_entity_poly.entity_id
_entity_poly.type
_entity_poly.pdbx_seq_one_letter_code
_entity_poly.pdbx_strand_id
1 'polypeptide(L)'
;QGQQGVLLANFLSLLAVTLIFATHLDHLLIAAMRDSYELFVPGQPIPVGDFSEMAVKFVSDAFRIGLQLAAPFLVFGLIFYVGIGILSRLMPQIQIFFIAMPANISLGLVLLLFLVGAMMTWFLQAFEQSISMFAG
;
A
#
# COMPACT_ATOMS: atom_id res chain seq x y z
N GLN A 1 -9.02 17.49 -7.19
CA GLN A 1 -9.28 16.21 -6.49
C GLN A 1 -8.03 15.30 -6.42
N GLY A 2 -7.00 15.46 -7.27
CA GLY A 2 -5.74 14.68 -7.17
C GLY A 2 -4.75 15.11 -6.06
N GLN A 3 -4.76 16.36 -5.60
CA GLN A 3 -3.78 16.85 -4.62
C GLN A 3 -3.91 16.22 -3.21
N GLN A 4 -5.13 15.96 -2.73
CA GLN A 4 -5.33 15.36 -1.41
C GLN A 4 -4.86 13.90 -1.36
N GLY A 5 -5.08 13.14 -2.43
CA GLY A 5 -4.58 11.76 -2.54
C GLY A 5 -3.05 11.69 -2.53
N VAL A 6 -2.39 12.65 -3.19
CA VAL A 6 -0.91 12.74 -3.22
C VAL A 6 -0.35 13.01 -1.81
N LEU A 7 -1.02 13.83 -1.00
CA LEU A 7 -0.54 14.14 0.35
C LEU A 7 -0.55 12.91 1.27
N LEU A 8 -1.65 12.14 1.25
CA LEU A 8 -1.78 10.90 2.01
C LEU A 8 -0.78 9.83 1.52
N ALA A 9 -0.62 9.69 0.21
CA ALA A 9 0.35 8.76 -0.37
C ALA A 9 1.79 9.10 0.03
N ASN A 10 2.14 10.39 0.04
CA ASN A 10 3.45 10.85 0.50
C ASN A 10 3.65 10.61 2.00
N PHE A 11 2.63 10.89 2.82
CA PHE A 11 2.67 10.61 4.26
C PHE A 11 2.91 9.13 4.54
N LEU A 12 2.12 8.23 3.92
CA LEU A 12 2.28 6.78 4.09
C LEU A 12 3.62 6.28 3.57
N SER A 13 4.11 6.81 2.44
CA SER A 13 5.43 6.47 1.90
C SER A 13 6.56 6.85 2.85
N LEU A 14 6.55 8.08 3.38
CA LEU A 14 7.55 8.53 4.34
C LEU A 14 7.50 7.71 5.63
N LEU A 15 6.30 7.40 6.11
CA LEU A 15 6.11 6.59 7.31
C LEU A 15 6.62 5.16 7.09
N ALA A 16 6.33 4.55 5.94
CA ALA A 16 6.82 3.23 5.56
C ALA A 16 8.35 3.17 5.54
N VAL A 17 9.00 4.10 4.85
CA VAL A 17 10.47 4.18 4.82
C VAL A 17 11.03 4.37 6.24
N THR A 18 10.44 5.27 7.02
CA THR A 18 10.86 5.52 8.40
C THR A 18 10.78 4.25 9.25
N LEU A 19 9.71 3.48 9.12
CA LEU A 19 9.53 2.24 9.87
C LEU A 19 10.48 1.12 9.42
N ILE A 20 10.83 1.05 8.13
CA ILE A 20 11.83 0.09 7.63
C ILE A 20 13.17 0.32 8.35
N PHE A 21 13.62 1.57 8.44
CA PHE A 21 14.85 1.90 9.18
C PHE A 21 14.70 1.69 10.70
N ALA A 22 13.55 2.07 11.28
CA ALA A 22 13.29 1.91 12.71
C ALA A 22 13.24 0.44 13.16
N THR A 23 12.91 -0.48 12.24
CA THR A 23 12.84 -1.94 12.51
C THR A 23 14.09 -2.70 12.03
N HIS A 24 15.11 -1.99 11.55
CA HIS A 24 16.37 -2.55 11.05
C HIS A 24 16.23 -3.49 9.84
N LEU A 25 15.12 -3.40 9.10
CA LEU A 25 14.91 -4.14 7.86
C LEU A 25 15.83 -3.68 6.73
N ASP A 26 16.48 -2.52 6.88
CA ASP A 26 17.51 -2.05 5.96
C ASP A 26 18.73 -2.97 5.91
N HIS A 27 19.08 -3.63 7.01
CA HIS A 27 20.19 -4.59 7.03
C HIS A 27 19.87 -5.85 6.22
N LEU A 28 18.59 -6.25 6.20
CA LEU A 28 18.10 -7.38 5.43
C LEU A 28 18.21 -7.10 3.91
N LEU A 29 17.98 -5.86 3.50
CA LEU A 29 18.23 -5.43 2.11
C LEU A 29 19.72 -5.56 1.73
N ILE A 30 20.63 -5.18 2.64
CA ILE A 30 22.08 -5.29 2.39
C ILE A 30 22.50 -6.76 2.28
N ALA A 31 21.94 -7.64 3.13
CA ALA A 31 22.17 -9.08 3.05
C ALA A 31 21.66 -9.65 1.71
N ALA A 32 20.43 -9.31 1.30
CA ALA A 32 19.88 -9.73 0.01
C ALA A 32 20.74 -9.27 -1.19
N MET A 33 21.33 -8.08 -1.12
CA MET A 33 22.26 -7.60 -2.14
C MET A 33 23.54 -8.43 -2.21
N ARG A 34 24.09 -8.84 -1.06
CA ARG A 34 25.25 -9.73 -0.99
C ARG A 34 24.94 -11.09 -1.62
N ASP A 35 23.83 -11.69 -1.23
CA ASP A 35 23.46 -13.05 -1.66
C ASP A 35 23.06 -13.09 -3.15
N SER A 36 22.58 -11.97 -3.69
CA SER A 36 22.37 -11.80 -5.13
C SER A 36 23.64 -12.02 -5.96
N TYR A 37 24.84 -11.75 -5.42
CA TYR A 37 26.11 -12.03 -6.10
C TYR A 37 26.52 -13.51 -6.06
N GLU A 38 25.96 -14.30 -5.14
CA GLU A 38 26.11 -15.76 -5.15
C GLU A 38 25.20 -16.41 -6.20
N LEU A 39 23.97 -15.87 -6.37
CA LEU A 39 23.02 -16.32 -7.39
C LEU A 39 23.41 -15.91 -8.82
N PHE A 40 23.87 -14.69 -9.02
CA PHE A 40 24.27 -14.16 -10.33
C PHE A 40 25.79 -14.00 -10.41
N VAL A 41 26.49 -15.13 -10.59
CA VAL A 41 27.95 -15.13 -10.71
C VAL A 41 28.40 -14.35 -11.96
N PRO A 42 29.22 -13.29 -11.81
CA PRO A 42 29.71 -12.51 -12.94
C PRO A 42 30.46 -13.40 -13.95
N GLY A 43 30.02 -13.39 -15.22
CA GLY A 43 30.64 -14.15 -16.31
C GLY A 43 30.00 -15.49 -16.65
N GLN A 44 28.98 -15.94 -15.91
CA GLN A 44 28.11 -17.06 -16.28
C GLN A 44 26.87 -16.55 -17.05
N PRO A 45 26.28 -17.37 -17.95
CA PRO A 45 25.02 -17.02 -18.59
C PRO A 45 23.91 -16.89 -17.53
N ILE A 46 23.25 -15.73 -17.51
CA ILE A 46 22.12 -15.46 -16.61
C ILE A 46 21.02 -16.47 -16.94
N PRO A 47 20.43 -17.16 -15.95
CA PRO A 47 19.25 -18.01 -16.17
C PRO A 47 18.03 -17.11 -16.47
N VAL A 48 17.90 -16.66 -17.72
CA VAL A 48 16.87 -15.70 -18.17
C VAL A 48 15.48 -16.34 -18.30
N GLY A 49 15.40 -17.67 -18.36
CA GLY A 49 14.16 -18.40 -18.66
C GLY A 49 13.04 -18.21 -17.62
N ASP A 50 13.41 -17.90 -16.38
CA ASP A 50 12.48 -17.79 -15.23
C ASP A 50 12.29 -16.34 -14.75
N PHE A 51 12.98 -15.38 -15.39
CA PHE A 51 12.97 -13.98 -14.94
C PHE A 51 11.63 -13.29 -15.18
N SER A 52 10.97 -13.60 -16.31
CA SER A 52 9.66 -13.04 -16.63
C SER A 52 8.58 -13.53 -15.66
N GLU A 53 8.59 -14.81 -15.30
CA GLU A 53 7.67 -15.39 -14.32
C GLU A 53 7.89 -14.80 -12.92
N MET A 54 9.16 -14.68 -12.50
CA MET A 54 9.51 -14.04 -11.24
C MET A 54 9.08 -12.56 -11.18
N ALA A 55 9.30 -11.79 -12.25
CA ALA A 55 8.89 -10.39 -12.31
C ALA A 55 7.37 -10.23 -12.25
N VAL A 56 6.62 -11.05 -12.99
CA VAL A 56 5.15 -11.04 -12.96
C VAL A 56 4.63 -11.40 -11.57
N LYS A 57 5.22 -12.42 -10.93
CA LYS A 57 4.85 -12.81 -9.57
C LYS A 57 5.09 -11.69 -8.57
N PHE A 58 6.26 -11.06 -8.61
CA PHE A 58 6.61 -9.96 -7.71
C PHE A 58 5.65 -8.76 -7.84
N VAL A 59 5.34 -8.35 -9.08
CA VAL A 59 4.37 -7.26 -9.33
C VAL A 59 2.97 -7.65 -8.87
N SER A 60 2.57 -8.90 -9.10
CA SER A 60 1.25 -9.42 -8.68
C SER A 60 1.11 -9.43 -7.16
N ASP A 61 2.16 -9.85 -6.44
CA ASP A 61 2.19 -9.86 -4.98
C ASP A 61 2.19 -8.45 -4.40
N ALA A 62 2.99 -7.53 -4.96
CA ALA A 62 2.97 -6.12 -4.56
C ALA A 62 1.59 -5.47 -4.77
N PHE A 63 0.95 -5.75 -5.90
CA PHE A 63 -0.41 -5.25 -6.18
C PHE A 63 -1.44 -5.85 -5.22
N ARG A 64 -1.34 -7.15 -4.91
CA ARG A 64 -2.20 -7.83 -3.95
C ARG A 64 -2.09 -7.20 -2.57
N ILE A 65 -0.88 -6.94 -2.08
CA ILE A 65 -0.64 -6.28 -0.79
C ILE A 65 -1.22 -4.86 -0.81
N GLY A 66 -0.95 -4.09 -1.86
CA GLY A 66 -1.50 -2.74 -2.02
C GLY A 66 -3.04 -2.73 -2.02
N LEU A 67 -3.66 -3.69 -2.70
CA LEU A 67 -5.12 -3.84 -2.73
C LEU A 67 -5.68 -4.24 -1.37
N GLN A 68 -5.01 -5.15 -0.63
CA GLN A 68 -5.40 -5.53 0.73
C GLN A 68 -5.35 -4.34 1.70
N LEU A 69 -4.30 -3.52 1.62
CA LEU A 69 -4.17 -2.31 2.42
C LEU A 69 -5.23 -1.26 2.06
N ALA A 70 -5.60 -1.15 0.77
CA ALA A 70 -6.63 -0.25 0.29
C ALA A 70 -8.06 -0.76 0.54
N ALA A 71 -8.25 -2.07 0.70
CA ALA A 71 -9.56 -2.72 0.83
C ALA A 71 -10.51 -2.06 1.86
N PRO A 72 -10.11 -1.77 3.12
CA PRO A 72 -11.00 -1.12 4.07
C PRO A 72 -11.47 0.26 3.61
N PHE A 73 -10.60 1.04 2.94
CA PHE A 73 -10.95 2.35 2.39
C PHE A 73 -11.85 2.25 1.17
N LEU A 74 -11.65 1.23 0.32
CA LEU A 74 -12.52 0.97 -0.83
C LEU A 74 -13.94 0.61 -0.39
N VAL A 75 -14.07 -0.29 0.60
CA VAL A 75 -15.37 -0.68 1.16
C VAL A 75 -16.05 0.51 1.82
N PHE A 76 -15.31 1.27 2.65
CA PHE A 76 -15.82 2.50 3.25
C PHE A 76 -16.31 3.49 2.19
N GLY A 77 -15.48 3.77 1.17
CA GLY A 77 -15.80 4.70 0.10
C GLY A 77 -17.05 4.27 -0.67
N LEU A 78 -17.16 2.97 -1.00
CA LEU A 78 -18.34 2.43 -1.67
C LEU A 78 -19.62 2.67 -0.85
N ILE A 79 -19.59 2.29 0.44
CA ILE A 79 -20.75 2.48 1.34
C ILE A 79 -21.09 3.95 1.50
N PHE A 80 -20.07 4.80 1.67
CA PHE A 80 -20.24 6.24 1.86
C PHE A 80 -20.88 6.89 0.62
N TYR A 81 -20.35 6.62 -0.58
CA TYR A 81 -20.88 7.20 -1.82
C TYR A 81 -22.28 6.67 -2.16
N VAL A 82 -22.57 5.40 -1.88
CA VAL A 82 -23.93 4.86 -2.02
C VAL A 82 -24.88 5.55 -1.03
N GLY A 83 -24.48 5.72 0.23
CA GLY A 83 -25.27 6.43 1.24
C GLY A 83 -25.58 7.88 0.84
N ILE A 84 -24.57 8.62 0.37
CA ILE A 84 -24.74 9.97 -0.17
C ILE A 84 -25.64 9.99 -1.41
N GLY A 85 -25.53 8.99 -2.28
CA GLY A 85 -26.37 8.83 -3.46
C GLY A 85 -27.85 8.56 -3.15
N ILE A 86 -28.14 7.89 -2.03
CA ILE A 86 -29.52 7.72 -1.54
C ILE A 86 -30.00 9.03 -0.92
N LEU A 87 -29.17 9.66 -0.07
CA LEU A 87 -29.50 10.90 0.61
C LEU A 87 -29.81 12.03 -0.39
N SER A 88 -29.11 12.04 -1.53
CA SER A 88 -29.34 13.02 -2.60
C SER A 88 -30.71 12.91 -3.25
N ARG A 89 -31.28 11.70 -3.31
CA ARG A 89 -32.65 11.47 -3.80
C ARG A 89 -33.70 11.87 -2.77
N LEU A 90 -33.40 11.74 -1.47
CA LEU A 90 -34.33 12.06 -0.38
C LEU A 90 -34.43 13.56 -0.09
N MET A 91 -33.31 14.29 -0.21
CA MET A 91 -33.25 15.74 0.06
C MET A 91 -32.69 16.50 -1.15
N PRO A 92 -33.38 16.51 -2.31
CA PRO A 92 -32.87 17.10 -3.55
C PRO A 92 -32.75 18.63 -3.52
N GLN A 93 -33.42 19.29 -2.58
CA GLN A 93 -33.36 20.75 -2.42
C GLN A 93 -32.09 21.23 -1.70
N ILE A 94 -31.39 20.36 -0.94
CA ILE A 94 -30.14 20.71 -0.27
C ILE A 94 -28.95 20.33 -1.17
N GLN A 95 -27.94 21.21 -1.24
CA GLN A 95 -26.67 20.88 -1.91
C GLN A 95 -25.87 19.85 -1.08
N ILE A 96 -26.17 18.56 -1.26
CA ILE A 96 -25.54 17.45 -0.50
C ILE A 96 -24.01 17.48 -0.57
N PHE A 97 -23.43 17.99 -1.66
CA PHE A 97 -21.98 18.12 -1.82
C PHE A 97 -21.29 18.92 -0.69
N PHE A 98 -21.96 19.93 -0.13
CA PHE A 98 -21.41 20.74 0.97
C PHE A 98 -21.26 19.94 2.28
N ILE A 99 -22.08 18.91 2.47
CA ILE A 99 -22.04 18.05 3.66
C ILE A 99 -21.16 16.83 3.39
N ALA A 100 -21.26 16.26 2.19
CA ALA A 100 -20.56 15.05 1.79
C ALA A 100 -19.04 15.25 1.76
N MET A 101 -18.52 16.38 1.27
CA MET A 101 -17.07 16.60 1.20
C MET A 101 -16.40 16.66 2.58
N PRO A 102 -16.84 17.51 3.52
CA PRO A 102 -16.27 17.54 4.87
C PRO A 102 -16.44 16.21 5.61
N ALA A 103 -17.60 15.56 5.47
CA ALA A 103 -17.87 14.27 6.10
C ALA A 103 -16.93 13.17 5.57
N ASN A 104 -16.72 13.10 4.25
CA ASN A 104 -15.84 12.10 3.64
C ASN A 104 -14.39 12.22 4.13
N ILE A 105 -13.86 13.45 4.17
CA ILE A 105 -12.49 13.70 4.62
C ILE A 105 -12.37 13.37 6.13
N SER A 106 -13.33 13.81 6.94
CA SER A 106 -13.30 13.59 8.39
C SER A 106 -13.36 12.10 8.73
N LEU A 107 -14.31 11.37 8.13
CA LEU A 107 -14.45 9.93 8.33
C LEU A 107 -13.24 9.16 7.78
N GLY A 108 -12.71 9.54 6.61
CA GLY A 108 -11.52 8.94 6.04
C GLY A 108 -10.28 9.09 6.94
N LEU A 109 -10.10 10.26 7.56
CA LEU A 109 -9.01 10.50 8.51
C LEU A 109 -9.20 9.71 9.82
N VAL A 110 -10.42 9.64 10.35
CA VAL A 110 -10.73 8.81 11.53
C VAL A 110 -10.45 7.34 11.24
N LEU A 111 -10.88 6.86 10.07
CA LEU A 111 -10.62 5.49 9.63
C LEU A 111 -9.12 5.22 9.53
N LEU A 112 -8.36 6.15 8.92
CA LEU A 112 -6.91 6.06 8.84
C LEU A 112 -6.27 6.02 10.24
N LEU A 113 -6.70 6.87 11.16
CA LEU A 113 -6.16 6.93 12.52
C LEU A 113 -6.26 5.58 13.24
N PHE A 114 -7.37 4.88 13.07
CA PHE A 114 -7.56 3.55 13.67
C PHE A 114 -6.81 2.43 12.96
N LEU A 115 -6.68 2.53 11.63
CA LEU A 115 -6.11 1.44 10.82
C LEU A 115 -4.60 1.57 10.59
N VAL A 116 -4.02 2.77 10.66
CA VAL A 116 -2.63 3.02 10.26
C VAL A 116 -1.65 2.11 10.98
N GLY A 117 -1.83 1.85 12.29
CA GLY A 117 -0.97 0.93 13.03
C GLY A 117 -0.99 -0.49 12.45
N ALA A 118 -2.18 -1.06 12.30
CA ALA A 118 -2.35 -2.41 11.74
C ALA A 118 -1.89 -2.50 10.28
N MET A 119 -2.17 -1.48 9.46
CA MET A 119 -1.72 -1.40 8.07
C MET A 119 -0.21 -1.43 7.97
N MET A 120 0.47 -0.66 8.83
CA MET A 120 1.93 -0.59 8.81
C MET A 120 2.58 -1.85 9.34
N THR A 121 2.03 -2.48 10.36
CA THR A 121 2.49 -3.81 10.80
C THR A 121 2.34 -4.84 9.69
N TRP A 122 1.20 -4.86 9.00
CA TRP A 122 0.97 -5.75 7.85
C TRP A 122 1.95 -5.47 6.70
N PHE A 123 2.20 -4.19 6.40
CA PHE A 123 3.16 -3.77 5.39
C PHE A 123 4.57 -4.26 5.72
N LEU A 124 5.04 -4.10 6.96
CA LEU A 124 6.38 -4.52 7.38
C LEU A 124 6.55 -6.05 7.27
N GLN A 125 5.54 -6.82 7.69
CA GLN A 125 5.56 -8.29 7.57
C GLN A 125 5.62 -8.72 6.10
N ALA A 126 4.81 -8.10 5.25
CA ALA A 126 4.80 -8.40 3.82
C ALA A 126 6.11 -8.00 3.13
N PHE A 127 6.71 -6.89 3.56
CA PHE A 127 8.02 -6.42 3.09
C PHE A 127 9.13 -7.40 3.49
N GLU A 128 9.21 -7.77 4.77
CA GLU A 128 10.18 -8.75 5.27
C GLU A 128 10.08 -10.08 4.52
N GLN A 129 8.86 -10.60 4.36
CA GLN A 129 8.62 -11.85 3.63
C GLN A 129 9.07 -11.74 2.16
N SER A 130 8.81 -10.61 1.51
CA SER A 130 9.21 -10.38 0.11
C SER A 130 10.73 -10.31 -0.06
N ILE A 131 11.46 -9.67 0.87
CA ILE A 131 12.91 -9.56 0.78
C ILE A 131 13.60 -10.86 1.24
N SER A 132 13.06 -11.56 2.23
CA SER A 132 13.60 -12.84 2.70
C SER A 132 13.65 -13.91 1.60
N MET A 133 12.79 -13.82 0.58
CA MET A 133 12.84 -14.66 -0.62
C MET A 133 14.15 -14.49 -1.42
N PHE A 134 14.79 -13.33 -1.32
CA PHE A 134 16.05 -13.01 -2.00
C PHE A 134 17.28 -13.10 -1.10
N ALA A 135 17.09 -13.19 0.22
CA ALA A 135 18.16 -13.22 1.23
C ALA A 135 18.43 -14.64 1.77
N GLY A 136 18.23 -15.67 0.94
CA GLY A 136 18.35 -17.08 1.32
C GLY A 136 18.90 -17.95 0.20
#